data_AF-A0A529T608-F1
#
_entry.id   AF-A0A529T608-F1
#
_cell.length_a   1.000
_cell.length_b   1.000
_cell.length_c   1.000
_cell.angle_alpha   90.00
_cell.angle_beta   90.00
_cell.angle_gamma   90.00
#
_symmetry.space_group_name_H-M   'P 1'
#
loop_
_entity.id
_entity.type
_entity.pdbx_description
1 polymer ?
#
loop_
_entity_poly.entity_id
_entity_poly.type
_entity_poly.pdbx_seq_one_letter_code
_entity_poly.pdbx_strand_id
1 'polypeptide(L)' 'AYELGRAMAASGMKSLLAQQTPAFVVAPALTVTKENVSQGWKDSLNRDAPQSVLDAAK' A
#
# COMPACT_ATOMS: atom_id res chain seq x y z
N ALA A 1 0.64 3.38 0.85
CA ALA A 1 0.65 4.06 -0.47
C ALA A 1 1.09 3.15 -1.63
N TYR A 2 1.83 2.07 -1.36
CA TYR A 2 2.35 1.17 -2.38
C TYR A 2 1.23 0.51 -3.22
N GLU A 3 0.24 -0.09 -2.57
CA GLU A 3 -0.88 -0.76 -3.27
C GLU A 3 -1.76 0.20 -4.07
N LEU A 4 -1.89 1.47 -3.65
CA LEU A 4 -2.56 2.50 -4.45
C LEU A 4 -1.84 2.70 -5.79
N GLY A 5 -0.51 2.86 -5.76
CA GLY A 5 0.31 3.00 -6.96
C GLY A 5 0.20 1.79 -7.89
N ARG A 6 0.25 0.58 -7.33
CA ARG A 6 0.05 -0.67 -8.09
C ARG A 6 -1.32 -0.75 -8.73
N ALA A 7 -2.38 -0.42 -8.00
CA ALA A 7 -3.74 -0.40 -8.51
C ALA A 7 -3.89 0.58 -9.69
N MET A 8 -3.36 1.80 -9.56
CA MET A 8 -3.39 2.79 -10.65
C MET A 8 -2.63 2.30 -11.89
N ALA A 9 -1.41 1.77 -11.72
CA ALA A 9 -0.62 1.26 -12.84
C ALA A 9 -1.31 0.07 -13.55
N ALA A 10 -1.88 -0.86 -12.78
CA ALA A 10 -2.63 -1.99 -13.33
C ALA A 10 -3.89 -1.53 -14.09
N SER A 11 -4.64 -0.56 -13.56
CA SER A 11 -5.80 0.01 -14.25
C SER A 11 -5.39 0.72 -15.55
N GLY A 12 -4.30 1.48 -15.54
CA GLY A 12 -3.75 2.11 -16.74
C GLY A 12 -3.37 1.09 -17.83
N MET A 13 -2.67 0.01 -17.45
CA MET A 13 -2.31 -1.07 -18.38
C MET A 13 -3.56 -1.74 -19.00
N LYS A 14 -4.57 -2.04 -18.18
CA LYS A 14 -5.83 -2.63 -18.67
C LYS A 14 -6.53 -1.71 -19.67
N SER A 15 -6.52 -0.40 -19.43
CA SER A 15 -7.08 0.58 -20.37
C SER A 15 -6.36 0.55 -21.72
N LEU A 16 -5.02 0.46 -21.74
CA LEU A 16 -4.23 0.32 -22.98
C LEU A 16 -4.56 -0.98 -23.74
N LEU A 17 -4.94 -2.04 -23.03
CA LEU A 17 -5.33 -3.33 -23.61
C LEU A 17 -6.84 -3.40 -23.95
N ALA A 18 -7.56 -2.29 -23.90
CA ALA A 18 -9.02 -2.21 -24.09
C ALA A 18 -9.83 -3.15 -23.17
N GLN A 19 -9.27 -3.49 -22.01
CA GLN A 19 -9.95 -4.28 -20.99
C GLN A 19 -10.78 -3.37 -20.09
N GLN A 20 -11.96 -3.85 -19.67
CA GLN A 20 -12.76 -3.10 -18.72
C GLN A 20 -12.07 -3.01 -17.35
N THR A 21 -12.16 -1.83 -16.76
CA THR A 21 -11.72 -1.56 -15.38
C THR A 21 -12.90 -1.00 -14.58
N PRO A 22 -13.01 -1.31 -13.28
CA PRO A 22 -14.01 -0.69 -12.44
C PRO A 22 -13.85 0.83 -12.40
N ALA A 23 -14.97 1.56 -12.35
CA ALA A 23 -14.94 3.03 -12.26
C ALA A 23 -14.25 3.52 -10.97
N PHE A 24 -14.30 2.72 -9.90
CA PHE A 24 -13.63 3.00 -8.63
C PHE A 24 -12.86 1.77 -8.16
N VAL A 25 -11.61 1.96 -7.79
CA VAL A 25 -10.75 0.93 -7.18
C VAL A 25 -10.32 1.43 -5.81
N VAL A 26 -10.63 0.67 -4.78
CA VAL A 26 -10.27 1.00 -3.39
C VAL A 26 -9.06 0.15 -3.00
N ALA A 27 -7.95 0.81 -2.68
CA ALA A 27 -6.82 0.11 -2.07
C ALA A 27 -7.17 -0.28 -0.62
N PRO A 28 -6.80 -1.48 -0.15
CA PRO A 28 -7.09 -1.92 1.22
C PRO A 28 -6.54 -0.96 2.27
N ALA A 29 -7.33 -0.70 3.31
CA ALA A 29 -6.85 0.00 4.50
C ALA A 29 -6.15 -0.97 5.45
N LEU A 30 -5.07 -0.51 6.08
CA LEU A 30 -4.31 -1.28 7.07
C LEU A 30 -4.50 -0.63 8.44
N THR A 31 -5.03 -1.39 9.40
CA THR A 31 -5.09 -0.95 10.80
C THR A 31 -3.74 -1.19 11.45
N VAL A 32 -3.06 -0.10 11.79
CA VAL A 32 -1.75 -0.14 12.44
C VAL A 32 -1.89 0.15 13.93
N THR A 33 -1.31 -0.72 14.75
CA THR A 33 -1.22 -0.62 16.22
C THR A 33 0.25 -0.60 16.65
N LYS A 34 0.52 -0.38 17.94
CA LYS A 34 1.89 -0.39 18.48
C LYS A 34 2.58 -1.74 18.20
N GLU A 35 1.82 -2.84 18.30
CA GLU A 35 2.32 -4.20 18.17
C GLU A 35 2.70 -4.58 16.73
N ASN A 36 2.08 -3.95 15.72
CA ASN A 36 2.26 -4.31 14.32
C ASN A 36 2.89 -3.19 13.46
N VAL A 37 3.32 -2.08 14.05
CA VAL A 37 3.78 -0.89 13.30
C VAL A 37 4.93 -1.17 12.33
N SER A 38 5.85 -2.08 12.70
CA SER A 38 6.93 -2.49 11.80
C SER A 38 6.39 -3.20 10.54
N GLN A 39 5.47 -4.15 10.73
CA GLN A 39 4.84 -4.88 9.63
C GLN A 39 3.93 -3.97 8.80
N GLY A 40 3.10 -3.16 9.45
CA GLY A 40 2.20 -2.21 8.77
C GLY A 40 2.96 -1.19 7.92
N TRP A 41 4.16 -0.77 8.36
CA TRP A 41 5.04 0.06 7.55
C TRP A 41 5.50 -0.66 6.27
N LYS A 42 5.96 -1.91 6.42
CA LYS A 42 6.36 -2.76 5.30
C LYS A 42 5.22 -2.95 4.32
N ASP A 43 4.03 -3.28 4.79
CA ASP A 43 2.87 -3.53 3.92
C ASP A 43 2.41 -2.25 3.22
N SER A 44 2.47 -1.10 3.90
CA SER A 44 2.03 0.18 3.33
C SER A 44 3.01 0.77 2.31
N LEU A 45 4.31 0.62 2.53
CA LEU A 45 5.37 1.31 1.79
C LEU A 45 6.31 0.37 1.02
N ASN A 46 6.15 -0.94 1.20
CA ASN A 46 7.01 -2.00 0.66
C ASN A 46 8.50 -1.79 0.93
N ARG A 47 8.82 -1.32 2.13
CA ARG A 47 10.19 -1.10 2.62
C ARG A 47 10.25 -1.30 4.13
N ASP A 48 11.42 -1.61 4.65
CA ASP A 48 11.56 -1.82 6.09
C ASP A 48 11.37 -0.50 6.86
N ALA A 49 10.87 -0.61 8.09
CA ALA A 49 10.66 0.55 8.94
C ALA A 49 12.02 1.17 9.33
N PRO A 50 12.19 2.49 9.18
CA PRO A 50 13.41 3.15 9.63
C PRO A 50 13.51 3.12 11.15
N GLN A 51 14.73 3.24 11.68
CA GLN A 51 14.99 3.15 13.12
C GLN A 51 14.17 4.14 13.95
N SER A 52 13.93 5.35 13.45
CA SER A 52 13.09 6.35 14.11
C SER A 52 11.65 5.88 14.37
N VAL A 53 11.11 5.02 13.52
CA VAL A 53 9.77 4.43 13.68
C VAL A 53 9.81 3.28 14.68
N LEU A 54 10.86 2.45 14.62
CA LEU A 54 11.05 1.34 15.56
C LEU A 54 11.27 1.84 16.99
N ASP A 55 11.97 2.96 17.15
CA ASP A 55 12.22 3.56 18.46
C ASP A 55 10.96 4.21 19.04
N ALA A 56 10.14 4.85 18.21
CA ALA A 56 8.83 5.38 18.63
C ALA A 56 7.83 4.28 18.99
N ALA A 57 8.07 3.04 18.55
CA ALA A 57 7.24 1.87 18.84
C ALA A 57 7.57 1.16 20.16
N LYS A 58 8.67 1.52 20.82
CA LYS A 58 9.04 1.00 22.15
C LYS A 58 8.18 1.63 23.24
#